data_AF-A0A1M5UR07-F1
#
_entry.id   AF-A0A1M5UR07-F1
#
_cell.length_a   1.000
_cell.length_b   1.000
_cell.length_c   1.000
_cell.angle_alpha   90.00
_cell.angle_beta   90.00
_cell.angle_gamma   90.00
#
_symmetry.space_group_name_H-M   'P 1'
#
loop_
_entity.id
_entity.type
_entity.pdbx_description
1 polymer ?
#
loop_
_entity_poly.entity_id
_entity_poly.type
_entity_poly.pdbx_seq_one_letter_code
_entity_poly.pdbx_strand_id
1 'polypeptide(L)'
;MVLDDLGLIFVHITRTGGTSIEVALAGQDWWQLSPQTKHLSAHQIRIQVGEQKWSDYFKFSIVRNPWDRVVSMFATGWWMDDDRQLCAEAEFEVFIKNLAPHPHEIYSSLMYSEIINEKLDMTIRYEALQQGFDEVCEAINKPTILLGREESRERLHYSTYYTDTTRRLVGKLFKQDIEDYQYVFEHKDSFSHTELTSLCEAAIKRRPPPPVPPVKEASDRLLWLGPKLSVAATRLLRQARSSLITDRARGT
;
A
#
# COMPACT_ATOMS: atom_id res chain seq x y z
N MET A 1 -0.63 3.65 16.80
CA MET A 1 -0.54 4.95 17.51
C MET A 1 -0.95 4.74 18.95
N VAL A 2 -0.14 5.21 19.91
CA VAL A 2 -0.42 5.12 21.36
C VAL A 2 -0.32 6.52 21.93
N LEU A 3 -1.37 6.96 22.63
CA LEU A 3 -1.47 8.28 23.26
C LEU A 3 -1.68 8.09 24.76
N ASP A 4 -0.58 8.15 25.51
CA ASP A 4 -0.56 7.87 26.96
C ASP A 4 -1.38 8.87 27.77
N ASP A 5 -1.39 10.14 27.37
CA ASP A 5 -2.16 11.21 28.02
C ASP A 5 -3.68 11.03 27.88
N LEU A 6 -4.10 10.23 26.89
CA LEU A 6 -5.50 9.91 26.62
C LEU A 6 -5.88 8.50 27.06
N GLY A 7 -4.92 7.68 27.49
CA GLY A 7 -5.14 6.25 27.71
C GLY A 7 -5.71 5.57 26.45
N LEU A 8 -5.17 5.89 25.27
CA LEU A 8 -5.76 5.52 23.99
C LEU A 8 -4.77 4.77 23.09
N ILE A 9 -5.26 3.72 22.44
CA ILE A 9 -4.55 2.95 21.41
C ILE A 9 -5.39 2.96 20.13
N PHE A 10 -4.78 3.43 19.05
CA PHE A 10 -5.33 3.32 17.70
C PHE A 10 -4.48 2.37 16.87
N VAL A 11 -5.08 1.24 16.49
CA VAL A 11 -4.49 0.25 15.58
C VAL A 11 -4.77 0.72 14.14
N HIS A 12 -3.81 1.42 13.55
CA HIS A 12 -3.99 2.09 12.26
C HIS A 12 -3.79 1.12 11.09
N ILE A 13 -4.88 0.71 10.45
CA ILE A 13 -4.85 -0.03 9.19
C ILE A 13 -4.69 0.91 8.01
N THR A 14 -3.83 0.56 7.05
CA THR A 14 -3.64 1.36 5.84
C THR A 14 -4.93 1.58 5.06
N ARG A 15 -5.12 2.83 4.61
CA ARG A 15 -6.19 3.28 3.70
C ARG A 15 -7.61 3.24 4.28
N THR A 16 -7.74 3.28 5.60
CA THR A 16 -9.02 3.36 6.33
C THR A 16 -9.27 4.73 6.98
N GLY A 17 -8.60 5.79 6.49
CA GLY A 17 -8.79 7.15 7.02
C GLY A 17 -8.00 7.46 8.28
N GLY A 18 -7.06 6.61 8.68
CA GLY A 18 -6.32 6.79 9.93
C GLY A 18 -5.42 8.04 9.97
N THR A 19 -4.93 8.56 8.84
CA THR A 19 -4.21 9.86 8.84
C THR A 19 -5.09 11.00 9.36
N SER A 20 -6.39 11.03 9.03
CA SER A 20 -7.31 12.04 9.59
C SER A 20 -7.45 11.91 11.11
N ILE A 21 -7.47 10.68 11.63
CA ILE A 21 -7.52 10.40 13.08
C ILE A 21 -6.22 10.85 13.76
N GLU A 22 -5.07 10.54 13.15
CA GLU A 22 -3.75 10.97 13.65
C GLU A 22 -3.65 12.48 13.73
N VAL A 23 -4.05 13.19 12.67
CA VAL A 23 -4.07 14.66 12.66
C VAL A 23 -5.04 15.22 13.69
N ALA A 24 -6.23 14.63 13.85
CA ALA A 24 -7.21 15.09 14.83
C ALA A 24 -6.76 14.91 16.28
N LEU A 25 -6.11 13.78 16.60
CA LEU A 25 -5.72 13.44 17.98
C LEU A 25 -4.32 13.91 18.35
N ALA A 26 -3.37 13.85 17.42
CA ALA A 26 -1.95 14.15 17.64
C ALA A 26 -1.45 15.40 16.89
N GLY A 27 -2.32 16.08 16.14
CA GLY A 27 -2.03 17.34 15.44
C GLY A 27 -1.29 17.20 14.11
N GLN A 28 -0.73 16.03 13.79
CA GLN A 28 -0.01 15.77 12.55
C GLN A 28 0.02 14.27 12.19
N ASP A 29 0.45 13.95 10.96
CA ASP A 29 0.59 12.56 10.48
C ASP A 29 1.61 11.80 11.35
N TRP A 30 1.29 10.56 11.72
CA TRP A 30 2.15 9.73 12.57
C TRP A 30 3.49 9.35 11.93
N TRP A 31 3.61 9.41 10.59
CA TRP A 31 4.90 9.35 9.90
C TRP A 31 5.85 10.47 10.32
N GLN A 32 5.35 11.62 10.80
CA GLN A 32 6.19 12.73 11.27
C GLN A 32 6.55 12.59 12.75
N LEU A 33 5.76 11.84 13.53
CA LEU A 33 5.95 11.66 14.96
C LEU A 33 6.74 10.39 15.30
N SER A 34 6.30 9.25 14.78
CA SER A 34 6.88 7.94 15.07
C SER A 34 6.66 6.97 13.90
N PRO A 35 7.47 7.10 12.81
CA PRO A 35 7.40 6.21 11.65
C PRO A 35 7.42 4.72 12.01
N GLN A 36 8.23 4.35 12.99
CA GLN A 36 8.50 2.95 13.37
C GLN A 36 7.30 2.28 14.05
N THR A 37 6.37 3.07 14.58
CA THR A 37 5.17 2.57 15.26
C THR A 37 3.90 2.76 14.43
N LYS A 38 4.04 3.25 13.19
CA LYS A 38 2.93 3.34 12.26
C LYS A 38 2.61 1.96 11.68
N HIS A 39 1.32 1.67 11.55
CA HIS A 39 0.83 0.39 11.03
C HIS A 39 1.32 -0.86 11.77
N LEU A 40 1.58 -0.79 13.07
CA LEU A 40 1.79 -1.97 13.92
C LEU A 40 0.47 -2.72 14.16
N SER A 41 0.55 -4.04 14.35
CA SER A 41 -0.60 -4.85 14.71
C SER A 41 -0.97 -4.62 16.16
N ALA A 42 -2.19 -5.00 16.51
CA ALA A 42 -2.68 -4.95 17.87
C ALA A 42 -1.75 -5.72 18.83
N HIS A 43 -1.31 -6.92 18.45
CA HIS A 43 -0.35 -7.72 19.22
C HIS A 43 1.02 -7.02 19.34
N GLN A 44 1.54 -6.42 18.27
CA GLN A 44 2.83 -5.71 18.33
C GLN A 44 2.75 -4.50 19.29
N ILE A 45 1.65 -3.75 19.22
CA ILE A 45 1.41 -2.64 20.16
C ILE A 45 1.31 -3.16 21.59
N ARG A 46 0.58 -4.27 21.83
CA ARG A 46 0.46 -4.92 23.14
C ARG A 46 1.82 -5.28 23.74
N ILE A 47 2.71 -5.89 22.96
CA ILE A 47 4.09 -6.19 23.40
C ILE A 47 4.82 -4.90 23.79
N GLN A 48 4.70 -3.85 22.96
CA GLN A 48 5.42 -2.60 23.14
C GLN A 48 4.97 -1.82 24.37
N VAL A 49 3.66 -1.75 24.65
CA VAL A 49 3.11 -0.97 25.77
C VAL A 49 3.04 -1.76 27.07
N GLY A 50 3.05 -3.09 26.99
CA GLY A 50 2.92 -4.00 28.12
C GLY A 50 1.45 -4.24 28.53
N GLU A 51 1.23 -5.34 29.27
CA GLU A 51 -0.12 -5.82 29.63
C GLU A 51 -0.95 -4.81 30.42
N GLN A 52 -0.33 -4.07 31.33
CA GLN A 52 -1.05 -3.10 32.15
C GLN A 52 -1.68 -2.01 31.29
N LYS A 53 -0.86 -1.30 30.48
CA LYS A 53 -1.37 -0.27 29.57
C LYS A 53 -2.34 -0.84 28.54
N TRP A 54 -2.06 -2.02 27.99
CA TRP A 54 -2.96 -2.67 27.05
C TRP A 54 -4.35 -2.94 27.65
N SER A 55 -4.41 -3.36 28.91
CA SER A 55 -5.67 -3.60 29.62
C SER A 55 -6.38 -2.31 30.01
N ASP A 56 -5.64 -1.28 30.40
CA ASP A 56 -6.20 -0.04 30.95
C ASP A 56 -6.65 0.94 29.84
N TYR A 57 -6.05 0.87 28.65
CA TYR A 57 -6.30 1.85 27.58
C TYR A 57 -7.49 1.44 26.71
N PHE A 58 -8.24 2.43 26.25
CA PHE A 58 -9.25 2.24 25.21
C PHE A 58 -8.57 1.95 23.88
N LYS A 59 -9.02 0.92 23.17
CA LYS A 59 -8.42 0.40 21.94
C LYS A 59 -9.43 0.38 20.82
N PHE A 60 -9.08 0.99 19.70
CA PHE A 60 -9.94 0.93 18.52
C PHE A 60 -9.17 0.81 17.20
N SER A 61 -9.89 0.43 16.16
CA SER A 61 -9.41 0.44 14.78
C SER A 61 -10.52 0.87 13.82
N ILE A 62 -10.14 1.09 12.55
CA ILE A 62 -11.08 1.40 11.48
C ILE A 62 -10.89 0.39 10.35
N VAL A 63 -12.00 -0.23 9.95
CA VAL A 63 -12.12 -1.11 8.79
C VAL A 63 -12.88 -0.39 7.68
N ARG A 64 -12.69 -0.80 6.44
CA ARG A 64 -13.30 -0.17 5.26
C ARG A 64 -13.80 -1.25 4.31
N ASN A 65 -14.84 -0.97 3.54
CA ASN A 65 -15.26 -1.85 2.46
C ASN A 65 -14.05 -2.25 1.58
N PRO A 66 -13.72 -3.55 1.43
CA PRO A 66 -12.50 -3.97 0.76
C PRO A 66 -12.37 -3.50 -0.69
N TRP A 67 -13.48 -3.42 -1.43
CA TRP A 67 -13.48 -2.90 -2.80
C TRP A 67 -13.16 -1.40 -2.83
N ASP A 68 -13.70 -0.63 -1.90
CA ASP A 68 -13.36 0.80 -1.76
C ASP A 68 -11.92 1.00 -1.27
N ARG A 69 -11.43 0.16 -0.34
CA ARG A 69 -10.04 0.18 0.14
C ARG A 69 -9.06 -0.06 -0.99
N VAL A 70 -9.32 -1.03 -1.87
CA VAL A 70 -8.47 -1.33 -3.04
C VAL A 70 -8.43 -0.16 -4.02
N VAL A 71 -9.57 0.46 -4.35
CA VAL A 71 -9.59 1.68 -5.19
C VAL A 71 -8.79 2.82 -4.53
N SER A 72 -8.92 2.97 -3.21
CA SER A 72 -8.15 3.93 -2.43
C SER A 72 -6.65 3.65 -2.45
N MET A 73 -6.23 2.38 -2.37
CA MET A 73 -4.82 1.95 -2.52
C MET A 73 -4.33 2.26 -3.93
N PHE A 74 -5.07 1.84 -4.96
CA PHE A 74 -4.69 2.04 -6.36
C PHE A 74 -4.36 3.50 -6.67
N ALA A 75 -5.24 4.40 -6.21
CA ALA A 75 -5.14 5.84 -6.47
C ALA A 75 -3.85 6.51 -5.96
N THR A 76 -3.14 5.88 -5.01
CA THR A 76 -1.88 6.43 -4.47
C THR A 76 -0.69 6.26 -5.42
N GLY A 77 -0.70 5.23 -6.28
CA GLY A 77 0.41 4.89 -7.15
C GLY A 77 1.65 4.27 -6.47
N TRP A 78 1.61 3.93 -5.16
CA TRP A 78 2.79 3.42 -4.44
C TRP A 78 3.23 2.00 -4.84
N TRP A 79 2.34 1.24 -5.46
CA TRP A 79 2.49 -0.20 -5.76
C TRP A 79 3.00 -0.50 -7.18
N MET A 80 3.19 0.53 -8.02
CA MET A 80 3.53 0.35 -9.45
C MET A 80 5.04 0.20 -9.66
N ASP A 81 5.45 -0.90 -10.31
CA ASP A 81 6.78 -1.06 -10.91
C ASP A 81 6.84 -0.45 -12.34
N ASP A 82 8.04 -0.34 -12.92
CA ASP A 82 8.34 0.46 -14.14
C ASP A 82 7.72 -0.03 -15.47
N ASP A 83 6.75 -0.95 -15.46
CA ASP A 83 6.11 -1.37 -16.72
C ASP A 83 5.04 -0.36 -17.16
N ARG A 84 5.12 0.05 -18.42
CA ARG A 84 4.56 1.34 -18.92
C ARG A 84 3.61 1.18 -20.11
N GLN A 85 2.96 0.02 -20.30
CA GLN A 85 2.32 -0.26 -21.60
C GLN A 85 0.95 -0.97 -21.55
N LEU A 86 0.28 -1.08 -20.41
CA LEU A 86 -1.03 -1.74 -20.36
C LEU A 86 -2.19 -0.74 -20.52
N CYS A 87 -3.34 -1.22 -21.02
CA CYS A 87 -4.58 -0.43 -21.00
C CYS A 87 -5.11 -0.31 -19.57
N ALA A 88 -5.98 0.68 -19.30
CA ALA A 88 -6.44 1.00 -17.94
C ALA A 88 -7.05 -0.20 -17.18
N GLU A 89 -7.85 -1.03 -17.84
CA GLU A 89 -8.40 -2.25 -17.24
C GLU A 89 -7.32 -3.27 -16.87
N ALA A 90 -6.36 -3.47 -17.77
CA ALA A 90 -5.24 -4.38 -17.53
C ALA A 90 -4.34 -3.86 -16.40
N GLU A 91 -4.11 -2.55 -16.30
CA GLU A 91 -3.38 -1.92 -15.19
C GLU A 91 -4.07 -2.19 -13.83
N PHE A 92 -5.39 -1.98 -13.76
CA PHE A 92 -6.15 -2.21 -12.52
C PHE A 92 -6.28 -3.69 -12.17
N GLU A 93 -6.42 -4.58 -13.15
CA GLU A 93 -6.42 -6.02 -12.91
C GLU A 93 -5.04 -6.54 -12.47
N VAL A 94 -3.97 -6.07 -13.13
CA VAL A 94 -2.58 -6.40 -12.75
C VAL A 94 -2.28 -5.90 -11.35
N PHE A 95 -2.74 -4.70 -10.99
CA PHE A 95 -2.67 -4.21 -9.61
C PHE A 95 -3.25 -5.22 -8.62
N ILE A 96 -4.51 -5.61 -8.83
CA ILE A 96 -5.23 -6.48 -7.89
C ILE A 96 -4.53 -7.83 -7.76
N LYS A 97 -3.99 -8.37 -8.86
CA LYS A 97 -3.27 -9.65 -8.86
C LYS A 97 -1.93 -9.59 -8.13
N ASN A 98 -1.29 -8.42 -8.08
CA ASN A 98 0.00 -8.21 -7.42
C ASN A 98 -0.14 -7.44 -6.10
N LEU A 99 -1.36 -7.31 -5.59
CA LEU A 99 -1.64 -6.54 -4.40
C LEU A 99 -0.95 -7.18 -3.18
N ALA A 100 -0.12 -6.40 -2.51
CA ALA A 100 0.64 -6.81 -1.33
C ALA A 100 0.62 -5.69 -0.26
N PRO A 101 1.02 -5.97 0.98
CA PRO A 101 1.28 -4.94 2.00
C PRO A 101 2.34 -3.93 1.56
N HIS A 102 2.29 -2.72 2.10
CA HIS A 102 3.30 -1.69 1.83
C HIS A 102 4.68 -2.17 2.30
N PRO A 103 5.81 -1.79 1.65
CA PRO A 103 7.15 -2.17 2.12
C PRO A 103 7.52 -1.75 3.56
N HIS A 104 6.70 -0.91 4.19
CA HIS A 104 6.87 -0.48 5.59
C HIS A 104 5.93 -1.22 6.55
N GLU A 105 5.08 -2.09 6.03
CA GLU A 105 4.24 -3.01 6.79
C GLU A 105 4.93 -4.38 6.82
N ILE A 106 4.93 -5.04 7.98
CA ILE A 106 5.61 -6.33 8.19
C ILE A 106 4.62 -7.51 8.00
N TYR A 107 3.41 -7.23 7.50
CA TYR A 107 2.37 -8.22 7.31
C TYR A 107 2.63 -9.12 6.10
N SER A 108 2.13 -10.34 6.17
CA SER A 108 2.18 -11.28 5.05
C SER A 108 1.02 -11.10 4.08
N SER A 109 -0.07 -10.48 4.53
CA SER A 109 -1.22 -10.12 3.71
C SER A 109 -1.86 -8.80 4.11
N LEU A 110 -2.85 -8.36 3.33
CA LEU A 110 -3.65 -7.16 3.62
C LEU A 110 -4.87 -7.44 4.51
N MET A 111 -5.05 -8.68 4.98
CA MET A 111 -6.21 -9.08 5.79
C MET A 111 -6.21 -8.39 7.15
N TYR A 112 -7.39 -7.99 7.60
CA TYR A 112 -7.54 -7.32 8.89
C TYR A 112 -7.19 -8.25 10.06
N SER A 113 -7.35 -9.57 9.91
CA SER A 113 -7.00 -10.53 10.95
C SER A 113 -5.50 -10.59 11.30
N GLU A 114 -4.59 -10.14 10.42
CA GLU A 114 -3.16 -10.03 10.74
C GLU A 114 -2.84 -8.75 11.53
N ILE A 115 -3.70 -7.75 11.46
CA ILE A 115 -3.49 -6.41 12.03
C ILE A 115 -4.31 -6.25 13.32
N ILE A 116 -5.61 -6.56 13.27
CA ILE A 116 -6.53 -6.67 14.41
C ILE A 116 -6.49 -8.12 14.90
N ASN A 117 -5.31 -8.54 15.38
CA ASN A 117 -5.07 -9.88 15.91
C ASN A 117 -5.22 -9.98 17.44
N GLU A 118 -5.76 -8.93 18.07
CA GLU A 118 -6.12 -8.87 19.48
C GLU A 118 -7.52 -8.26 19.62
N LYS A 119 -8.16 -8.50 20.76
CA LYS A 119 -9.45 -7.89 21.06
C LYS A 119 -9.31 -6.37 21.25
N LEU A 120 -10.05 -5.60 20.47
CA LEU A 120 -10.22 -4.16 20.63
C LEU A 120 -11.54 -3.87 21.37
N ASP A 121 -11.69 -2.65 21.87
CA ASP A 121 -12.95 -2.21 22.50
C ASP A 121 -13.95 -1.74 21.45
N MET A 122 -13.45 -1.22 20.32
CA MET A 122 -14.29 -0.73 19.23
C MET A 122 -13.65 -0.95 17.86
N THR A 123 -14.48 -1.26 16.86
CA THR A 123 -14.08 -1.22 15.45
C THR A 123 -15.05 -0.35 14.68
N ILE A 124 -14.53 0.70 14.04
CA ILE A 124 -15.33 1.66 13.27
C ILE A 124 -15.33 1.26 11.80
N ARG A 125 -16.48 1.36 11.16
CA ARG A 125 -16.58 1.29 9.70
C ARG A 125 -16.27 2.65 9.08
N TYR A 126 -15.40 2.68 8.08
CA TYR A 126 -15.00 3.90 7.38
C TYR A 126 -16.20 4.67 6.81
N GLU A 127 -17.26 3.97 6.42
CA GLU A 127 -18.48 4.60 5.91
C GLU A 127 -19.20 5.45 6.97
N ALA A 128 -18.95 5.19 8.25
CA ALA A 128 -19.46 5.93 9.40
C ALA A 128 -18.31 6.59 10.20
N LEU A 129 -17.20 6.93 9.53
CA LEU A 129 -15.96 7.36 10.20
C LEU A 129 -16.15 8.52 11.18
N GLN A 130 -16.87 9.58 10.79
CA GLN A 130 -17.10 10.72 11.68
C GLN A 130 -17.91 10.30 12.91
N GLN A 131 -19.04 9.61 12.71
CA GLN A 131 -19.90 9.15 13.80
C GLN A 131 -19.15 8.25 14.77
N GLY A 132 -18.41 7.25 14.25
CA GLY A 132 -17.62 6.35 15.09
C GLY A 132 -16.48 7.08 15.81
N PHE A 133 -15.90 8.11 15.20
CA PHE A 133 -14.88 8.91 15.88
C PHE A 133 -15.47 9.81 16.97
N ASP A 134 -16.69 10.31 16.80
CA ASP A 134 -17.41 11.05 17.84
C ASP A 134 -17.60 10.17 19.09
N GLU A 135 -17.93 8.88 18.91
CA GLU A 135 -18.01 7.89 20.00
C GLU A 135 -16.65 7.63 20.67
N VAL A 136 -15.54 7.63 19.90
CA VAL A 136 -14.19 7.55 20.47
C VAL A 136 -13.89 8.78 21.33
N CYS A 137 -14.20 9.99 20.84
CA CYS A 137 -14.03 11.23 21.59
C CYS A 137 -14.81 11.19 22.91
N GLU A 138 -16.05 10.71 22.89
CA GLU A 138 -16.87 10.51 24.09
C GLU A 138 -16.21 9.53 25.07
N ALA A 139 -15.76 8.36 24.59
CA ALA A 139 -15.11 7.34 25.41
C ALA A 139 -13.86 7.85 26.15
N ILE A 140 -13.12 8.80 25.56
CA ILE A 140 -11.93 9.42 26.17
C ILE A 140 -12.20 10.80 26.80
N ASN A 141 -13.45 11.20 26.96
CA ASN A 141 -13.87 12.49 27.53
C ASN A 141 -13.26 13.71 26.80
N LYS A 142 -13.21 13.68 25.48
CA LYS A 142 -12.79 14.80 24.62
C LYS A 142 -13.98 15.41 23.89
N PRO A 143 -13.97 16.72 23.61
CA PRO A 143 -14.96 17.31 22.72
C PRO A 143 -14.84 16.68 21.33
N THR A 144 -15.96 16.58 20.63
CA THR A 144 -16.00 16.13 19.24
C THR A 144 -15.08 16.99 18.37
N ILE A 145 -14.25 16.32 17.58
CA ILE A 145 -13.38 16.96 16.60
C ILE A 145 -13.89 16.58 15.21
N LEU A 146 -14.24 17.60 14.42
CA LEU A 146 -14.61 17.38 13.02
C LEU A 146 -13.37 16.89 12.27
N LEU A 147 -13.44 15.70 11.71
CA LEU A 147 -12.34 15.17 10.91
C LEU A 147 -12.23 15.98 9.64
N GLY A 148 -11.01 16.44 9.36
CA GLY A 148 -10.70 16.98 8.05
C GLY A 148 -11.02 15.92 7.01
N ARG A 149 -11.86 16.28 6.03
CA ARG A 149 -11.88 15.55 4.77
C ARG A 149 -10.55 15.89 4.12
N GLU A 150 -9.56 15.02 4.30
CA GLU A 150 -8.46 14.95 3.35
C GLU A 150 -9.14 14.90 1.99
N GLU A 151 -8.76 15.78 1.06
CA GLU A 151 -9.34 15.83 -0.26
C GLU A 151 -9.03 14.50 -0.98
N SER A 152 -9.73 13.44 -0.62
CA SER A 152 -10.14 12.41 -1.54
C SER A 152 -11.09 13.11 -2.50
N ARG A 153 -10.46 13.89 -3.40
CA ARG A 153 -10.96 14.52 -4.62
C ARG A 153 -12.21 13.80 -5.07
N GLU A 154 -13.27 14.54 -5.42
CA GLU A 154 -14.52 14.04 -6.01
C GLU A 154 -14.28 12.75 -6.80
N ARG A 155 -14.36 11.62 -6.11
CA ARG A 155 -14.16 10.30 -6.66
C ARG A 155 -15.54 9.72 -6.75
N LEU A 156 -15.84 9.12 -7.90
CA LEU A 156 -17.08 8.40 -8.04
C LEU A 156 -17.11 7.24 -7.05
N HIS A 157 -18.31 6.69 -6.89
CA HIS A 157 -18.46 5.49 -6.10
C HIS A 157 -17.53 4.38 -6.63
N TYR A 158 -16.92 3.62 -5.72
CA TYR A 158 -15.90 2.62 -6.07
C TYR A 158 -16.39 1.60 -7.10
N SER A 159 -17.70 1.35 -7.15
CA SER A 159 -18.32 0.42 -8.10
C SER A 159 -18.11 0.77 -9.57
N THR A 160 -17.85 2.05 -9.88
CA THR A 160 -17.59 2.50 -11.26
C THR A 160 -16.29 1.96 -11.85
N TYR A 161 -15.33 1.61 -11.00
CA TYR A 161 -13.98 1.17 -11.41
C TYR A 161 -13.86 -0.35 -11.59
N TYR A 162 -14.88 -1.11 -11.18
CA TYR A 162 -14.84 -2.56 -11.21
C TYR A 162 -15.56 -3.14 -12.41
N THR A 163 -14.85 -4.01 -13.13
CA THR A 163 -15.50 -5.03 -13.95
C THR A 163 -15.94 -6.19 -13.04
N ASP A 164 -16.81 -7.06 -13.56
CA ASP A 164 -17.23 -8.25 -12.83
C ASP A 164 -16.05 -9.18 -12.47
N THR A 165 -15.02 -9.23 -13.32
CA THR A 165 -13.78 -9.98 -13.07
C THR A 165 -12.98 -9.38 -11.92
N THR A 166 -12.66 -8.08 -11.97
CA THR A 166 -11.85 -7.45 -10.91
C THR A 166 -12.58 -7.41 -9.57
N ARG A 167 -13.92 -7.28 -9.59
CA ARG A 167 -14.76 -7.40 -8.40
C ARG A 167 -14.59 -8.76 -7.72
N ARG A 168 -14.64 -9.85 -8.48
CA ARG A 168 -14.46 -11.22 -7.96
C ARG A 168 -13.06 -11.47 -7.42
N LEU A 169 -12.02 -10.92 -8.07
CA LEU A 169 -10.64 -11.06 -7.61
C LEU A 169 -10.48 -10.46 -6.20
N VAL A 170 -10.96 -9.23 -6.00
CA VAL A 170 -10.95 -8.58 -4.68
C VAL A 170 -11.81 -9.37 -3.68
N GLY A 171 -12.99 -9.83 -4.09
CA GLY A 171 -13.85 -10.65 -3.23
C GLY A 171 -13.19 -11.95 -2.75
N LYS A 172 -12.33 -12.56 -3.58
CA LYS A 172 -11.54 -13.74 -3.20
C LYS A 172 -10.40 -13.36 -2.25
N LEU A 173 -9.69 -12.27 -2.54
CA LEU A 173 -8.53 -11.83 -1.77
C LEU A 173 -8.90 -11.43 -0.33
N PHE A 174 -10.03 -10.74 -0.16
CA PHE A 174 -10.51 -10.24 1.12
C PHE A 174 -11.70 -11.05 1.67
N LYS A 175 -11.81 -12.33 1.29
CA LYS A 175 -12.99 -13.16 1.63
C LYS A 175 -13.30 -13.14 3.13
N GLN A 176 -12.28 -13.36 3.96
CA GLN A 176 -12.46 -13.40 5.41
C GLN A 176 -12.89 -12.04 5.97
N ASP A 177 -12.23 -10.94 5.56
CA ASP A 177 -12.63 -9.59 5.99
C ASP A 177 -14.07 -9.25 5.56
N ILE A 178 -14.50 -9.70 4.38
CA ILE A 178 -15.87 -9.52 3.90
C ILE A 178 -16.86 -10.27 4.79
N GLU A 179 -16.54 -11.51 5.17
CA GLU A 179 -17.38 -12.35 6.03
C GLU A 179 -17.43 -11.80 7.47
N ASP A 180 -16.28 -11.48 8.06
CA ASP A 180 -16.15 -11.02 9.45
C ASP A 180 -16.85 -9.68 9.69
N TYR A 181 -16.78 -8.76 8.71
CA TYR A 181 -17.36 -7.42 8.80
C TYR A 181 -18.64 -7.23 7.97
N GLN A 182 -19.16 -8.33 7.41
CA GLN A 182 -20.41 -8.37 6.65
C GLN A 182 -20.47 -7.31 5.53
N TYR A 183 -19.37 -7.15 4.81
CA TYR A 183 -19.33 -6.23 3.68
C TYR A 183 -20.08 -6.81 2.48
N VAL A 184 -20.69 -5.92 1.72
CA VAL A 184 -21.32 -6.24 0.43
C VAL A 184 -20.80 -5.29 -0.63
N PHE A 185 -20.76 -5.77 -1.87
CA PHE A 185 -20.45 -4.90 -3.00
C PHE A 185 -21.68 -4.04 -3.30
N GLU A 186 -21.58 -2.74 -3.09
CA GLU A 186 -22.64 -1.78 -3.37
C GLU A 186 -22.58 -1.34 -4.83
N HIS A 187 -23.74 -1.15 -5.45
CA HIS A 187 -23.86 -0.60 -6.80
C HIS A 187 -24.55 0.75 -6.72
N LYS A 188 -23.78 1.85 -6.77
CA LYS A 188 -24.36 3.21 -6.90
C LYS A 188 -24.34 3.72 -8.34
N ASP A 189 -23.44 3.18 -9.15
CA ASP A 189 -23.21 3.58 -10.53
C ASP A 189 -22.87 2.37 -11.40
N SER A 190 -22.98 2.54 -12.72
CA SER A 190 -22.52 1.56 -13.70
C SER A 190 -21.01 1.65 -13.95
N PHE A 191 -20.39 0.57 -14.43
CA PHE A 191 -18.98 0.57 -14.82
C PHE A 191 -18.69 1.67 -15.84
N SER A 192 -17.61 2.43 -15.62
CA SER A 192 -17.19 3.53 -16.49
C SER A 192 -15.72 3.38 -16.90
N HIS A 193 -15.50 3.08 -18.18
CA HIS A 193 -14.16 2.94 -18.74
C HIS A 193 -13.37 4.25 -18.70
N THR A 194 -14.03 5.39 -18.91
CA THR A 194 -13.41 6.73 -18.84
C THR A 194 -12.92 7.05 -17.44
N GLU A 195 -13.69 6.67 -16.42
CA GLU A 195 -13.36 6.96 -15.02
C GLU A 195 -12.24 6.05 -14.53
N LEU A 196 -12.27 4.78 -14.92
CA LEU A 196 -11.15 3.87 -14.69
C LEU A 196 -9.87 4.39 -15.37
N THR A 197 -9.95 4.83 -16.62
CA THR A 197 -8.81 5.44 -17.33
C THR A 197 -8.27 6.65 -16.58
N SER A 198 -9.14 7.56 -16.16
CA SER A 198 -8.77 8.75 -15.39
C SER A 198 -8.10 8.40 -14.05
N LEU A 199 -8.63 7.39 -13.36
CA LEU A 199 -8.06 6.87 -12.11
C LEU A 199 -6.67 6.28 -12.33
N CYS A 200 -6.50 5.46 -13.38
CA CYS A 200 -5.21 4.87 -13.76
C CYS A 200 -4.18 5.95 -14.10
N GLU A 201 -4.54 6.91 -14.96
CA GLU A 201 -3.66 8.03 -15.31
C GLU A 201 -3.24 8.85 -14.08
N ALA A 202 -4.17 9.10 -13.16
CA ALA A 202 -3.87 9.83 -11.93
C ALA A 202 -2.93 9.05 -11.01
N ALA A 203 -3.08 7.73 -10.90
CA ALA A 203 -2.17 6.87 -10.14
C ALA A 203 -0.77 6.85 -10.78
N ILE A 204 -0.69 6.75 -12.11
CA ILE A 204 0.57 6.80 -12.87
C ILE A 204 1.31 8.12 -12.63
N LYS A 205 0.60 9.26 -12.64
CA LYS A 205 1.19 10.57 -12.38
C LYS A 205 1.77 10.72 -10.96
N ARG A 206 1.31 9.93 -9.99
CA ARG A 206 1.78 9.95 -8.59
C ARG A 206 2.91 8.97 -8.29
N ARG A 207 3.37 8.20 -9.29
CA ARG A 207 4.45 7.23 -9.12
C ARG A 207 5.65 7.91 -8.46
N PRO A 208 6.23 7.32 -7.39
CA PRO A 208 7.50 7.81 -6.88
C PRO A 208 8.54 7.75 -8.00
N PRO A 209 9.50 8.69 -8.04
CA PRO A 209 10.60 8.60 -9.00
C PRO A 209 11.32 7.25 -8.80
N PRO A 210 11.82 6.63 -9.88
CA PRO A 210 12.56 5.38 -9.74
C PRO A 210 13.67 5.58 -8.70
N PRO A 211 13.93 4.57 -7.84
CA PRO A 211 14.98 4.68 -6.85
C PRO A 211 16.27 5.07 -7.57
N VAL A 212 16.92 6.15 -7.11
CA VAL A 212 18.23 6.52 -7.63
C VAL A 212 19.11 5.30 -7.44
N PRO A 213 19.67 4.70 -8.51
CA PRO A 213 20.52 3.54 -8.36
C PRO A 213 21.62 3.91 -7.38
N PRO A 214 21.99 3.02 -6.43
CA PRO A 214 23.04 3.32 -5.49
C PRO A 214 24.23 3.84 -6.28
N VAL A 215 24.67 5.07 -5.98
CA VAL A 215 25.95 5.55 -6.48
C VAL A 215 26.94 4.53 -5.96
N LYS A 216 27.43 3.66 -6.85
CA LYS A 216 28.56 2.83 -6.52
C LYS A 216 29.67 3.83 -6.23
N GLU A 217 29.91 4.10 -4.95
CA GLU A 217 31.21 4.60 -4.55
C GLU A 217 32.20 3.66 -5.21
N ALA A 218 33.06 4.22 -6.05
CA ALA A 218 34.13 3.48 -6.66
C ALA A 218 35.03 3.02 -5.51
N SER A 219 34.68 1.90 -4.89
CA SER A 219 35.49 1.29 -3.84
C SER A 219 36.83 0.95 -4.47
N ASP A 220 37.89 1.46 -3.89
CA ASP A 220 39.31 1.32 -4.22
C ASP A 220 39.82 -0.13 -4.37
N ARG A 221 39.28 -0.88 -5.33
CA ARG A 221 39.78 -2.21 -5.71
C ARG A 221 39.57 -2.45 -7.19
N LEU A 222 40.43 -1.86 -8.01
CA LEU A 222 41.20 -2.62 -9.02
C LEU A 222 42.25 -1.70 -9.68
N LEU A 223 43.44 -1.70 -9.07
CA LEU A 223 44.69 -1.54 -9.78
C LEU A 223 44.78 -2.61 -10.87
N TRP A 224 44.42 -2.27 -12.11
CA TRP A 224 44.98 -2.93 -13.29
C TRP A 224 45.05 -1.95 -14.46
N LEU A 225 46.23 -1.34 -14.63
CA LEU A 225 46.61 -0.62 -15.83
C LEU A 225 47.03 -1.63 -16.91
N GLY A 226 46.05 -2.17 -17.64
CA GLY A 226 46.30 -2.91 -18.88
C GLY A 226 46.16 -2.01 -20.12
N PRO A 227 46.86 -2.30 -21.23
CA PRO A 227 46.94 -1.41 -22.37
C PRO A 227 45.58 -1.24 -23.04
N LYS A 228 45.17 0.02 -23.18
CA LYS A 228 43.94 0.44 -23.86
C LYS A 228 43.92 -0.08 -25.31
N LEU A 229 43.16 -1.14 -25.57
CA LEU A 229 42.75 -1.48 -26.93
C LEU A 229 41.61 -0.54 -27.34
N SER A 230 41.82 0.19 -28.45
CA SER A 230 40.80 1.07 -29.01
C SER A 230 39.62 0.25 -29.55
N VAL A 231 38.44 0.88 -29.57
CA VAL A 231 37.12 0.32 -29.96
C VAL A 231 37.13 -0.39 -31.34
N ALA A 232 38.13 -0.15 -32.19
CA ALA A 232 38.30 -0.85 -33.46
C ALA A 232 38.73 -2.34 -33.31
N ALA A 233 39.49 -2.69 -32.27
CA ALA A 233 40.01 -4.05 -32.08
C ALA A 233 38.93 -5.05 -31.58
N THR A 234 37.93 -4.56 -30.84
CA THR A 234 36.84 -5.39 -30.31
C THR A 234 35.87 -5.84 -31.43
N ARG A 235 35.82 -5.11 -32.55
CA ARG A 235 34.96 -5.44 -33.70
C ARG A 235 35.55 -6.56 -34.57
N LEU A 236 36.88 -6.62 -34.71
CA LEU A 236 37.59 -7.69 -35.42
C LEU A 236 37.52 -9.04 -34.69
N LEU A 237 37.59 -9.04 -33.35
CA LEU A 237 37.50 -10.27 -32.55
C LEU A 237 36.08 -10.88 -32.50
N ARG A 238 35.03 -10.09 -32.75
CA ARG A 238 33.66 -10.60 -32.88
C ARG A 238 33.40 -11.23 -34.25
N GLN A 239 34.05 -10.76 -35.32
CA GLN A 239 33.91 -11.35 -36.65
C GLN A 239 34.75 -12.63 -36.83
N ALA A 240 35.91 -12.76 -36.18
CA ALA A 240 36.72 -13.99 -36.23
C ALA A 240 36.12 -15.17 -35.46
N ARG A 241 35.21 -14.90 -34.50
CA ARG A 241 34.56 -15.96 -33.69
C ARG A 241 33.34 -16.58 -34.38
N SER A 242 32.80 -15.94 -35.41
CA SER A 242 31.68 -16.45 -36.22
C SER A 242 32.14 -17.39 -37.34
N SER A 243 33.38 -17.30 -37.80
CA SER A 243 33.94 -18.16 -38.86
C SER A 243 34.60 -19.44 -38.32
N LEU A 244 34.89 -19.52 -37.02
CA LEU A 244 35.47 -20.71 -36.38
C LEU A 244 34.43 -21.71 -35.83
N ILE A 245 33.13 -21.38 -35.88
CA ILE A 245 32.04 -22.27 -35.43
C ILE A 245 31.40 -23.02 -36.61
N THR A 246 31.67 -22.63 -37.86
CA THR A 246 31.18 -23.31 -39.06
C THR A 246 32.13 -24.37 -39.66
N ASP A 247 33.38 -24.48 -39.18
CA ASP A 247 34.37 -25.44 -39.73
C ASP A 247 34.64 -26.68 -38.85
N ARG A 248 33.92 -26.85 -37.73
CA ARG A 248 33.95 -28.12 -36.95
C ARG A 248 32.87 -29.13 -37.37
N ALA A 249 32.26 -28.93 -38.54
CA ALA A 249 31.31 -29.84 -39.15
C ALA A 249 31.71 -30.16 -40.61
N ARG A 250 32.95 -30.65 -40.83
CA ARG A 250 33.34 -31.47 -42.00
C ARG A 250 34.81 -31.90 -41.90
N GLY A 251 35.04 -33.23 -41.90
CA GLY A 251 36.23 -33.84 -42.50
C GLY A 251 37.45 -34.08 -41.61
N THR A 252 37.64 -35.37 -41.28
CA THR A 252 38.91 -36.15 -41.31
C THR A 252 40.20 -35.51 -40.81
#